data_AF-A0A3M1WXG2-F1
#
_entry.id   AF-A0A3M1WXG2-F1
#
_cell.length_a   1.000
_cell.length_b   1.000
_cell.length_c   1.000
_cell.angle_alpha   90.00
_cell.angle_beta   90.00
_cell.angle_gamma   90.00
#
_symmetry.space_group_name_H-M   'P 1'
#
loop_
_entity.id
_entity.type
_entity.pdbx_description
1 polymer ?
#
loop_
_entity_poly.entity_id
_entity_poly.type
_entity_poly.pdbx_seq_one_letter_code
_entity_poly.pdbx_strand_id
1 'polypeptide(L)'
;MGLNHFFCVFLGQPPQEALASEDMASETEDPDLTTRFSACIRPMIEGLPEPYREALWLSEMEGLSQKELAARLGISYSGAKSRVQRGREKLKAQILACCEVSADRYGNIIDFYPRHRKPADP
;
A
#
# COMPACT_ATOMS: atom_id res chain seq x y z
N MET A 1 -3.10 12.39 6.73
CA MET A 1 -3.68 11.28 5.96
C MET A 1 -2.60 10.21 5.86
N GLY A 2 -2.50 9.36 6.88
CA GLY A 2 -1.45 8.36 7.00
C GLY A 2 -2.03 6.96 6.88
N LEU A 3 -1.28 6.04 6.29
CA LEU A 3 -1.39 4.56 6.29
C LEU A 3 -2.74 3.91 5.90
N ASN A 4 -3.88 4.57 6.11
CA ASN A 4 -5.24 4.18 5.77
C ASN A 4 -5.50 4.09 4.26
N HIS A 5 -4.73 4.81 3.42
CA HIS A 5 -4.81 4.63 1.96
C HIS A 5 -4.16 3.31 1.52
N PHE A 6 -3.11 2.88 2.22
CA PHE A 6 -2.31 1.73 1.83
C PHE A 6 -3.08 0.40 1.94
N PHE A 7 -3.94 0.29 2.95
CA PHE A 7 -4.77 -0.88 3.20
C PHE A 7 -5.89 -1.07 2.15
N CYS A 8 -6.49 0.03 1.67
CA CYS A 8 -7.56 -0.02 0.67
C CYS A 8 -7.04 -0.25 -0.76
N VAL A 9 -5.76 0.07 -1.00
CA VAL A 9 -5.17 0.16 -2.33
C VAL A 9 -4.40 -1.10 -2.74
N PHE A 10 -4.12 -2.02 -1.81
CA PHE A 10 -3.30 -3.22 -2.04
C PHE A 10 -3.89 -4.17 -3.11
N LEU A 11 -5.18 -4.07 -3.43
CA LEU A 11 -5.90 -4.98 -4.33
C LEU A 11 -6.52 -4.41 -5.62
N GLY A 12 -6.16 -3.19 -6.00
CA GLY A 12 -6.55 -2.70 -7.33
C GLY A 12 -7.99 -2.19 -7.44
N GLN A 13 -8.43 -1.39 -6.48
CA GLN A 13 -9.57 -0.50 -6.72
C GLN A 13 -9.13 0.72 -7.57
N PRO A 14 -9.97 1.16 -8.52
CA PRO A 14 -9.68 2.27 -9.42
C PRO A 14 -9.50 3.59 -8.65
N PRO A 15 -8.76 4.57 -9.21
CA PRO A 15 -8.55 5.86 -8.55
C PRO A 15 -9.91 6.52 -8.31
N GLN A 16 -10.24 6.80 -7.05
CA GLN A 16 -11.36 7.67 -6.68
C GLN A 16 -11.10 9.08 -7.18
N GLU A 17 -11.44 9.31 -8.44
CA GLU A 17 -11.76 10.62 -8.95
C GLU A 17 -13.29 10.63 -9.15
N ALA A 18 -13.96 11.32 -8.23
CA ALA A 18 -15.40 11.41 -8.02
C ALA A 18 -16.04 10.20 -7.32
N LEU A 19 -16.34 10.35 -6.03
CA LEU A 19 -17.71 10.55 -5.54
C LEU A 19 -17.67 10.78 -4.03
N ALA A 20 -18.28 11.89 -3.62
CA ALA A 20 -18.58 12.18 -2.24
C ALA A 20 -19.64 11.19 -1.74
N SER A 21 -19.24 10.31 -0.82
CA SER A 21 -20.11 9.74 0.19
C SER A 21 -19.20 9.21 1.29
N GLU A 22 -19.32 9.84 2.44
CA GLU A 22 -18.81 9.38 3.72
C GLU A 22 -19.36 7.96 4.00
N ASP A 23 -18.68 7.22 4.87
CA ASP A 23 -18.96 5.84 5.30
C ASP A 23 -18.38 4.71 4.42
N MET A 24 -17.08 4.47 4.61
CA MET A 24 -16.56 3.09 4.73
C MET A 24 -15.44 3.07 5.78
N ALA A 25 -15.78 3.39 7.02
CA ALA A 25 -15.01 2.97 8.18
C ALA A 25 -15.27 1.47 8.36
N SER A 26 -14.36 0.64 7.84
CA SER A 26 -14.35 -0.79 8.14
C SER A 26 -13.94 -0.95 9.60
N GLU A 27 -14.92 -1.23 10.47
CA GLU A 27 -14.73 -1.57 11.88
C GLU A 27 -13.91 -2.86 12.00
N THR A 28 -12.59 -2.70 12.14
CA THR A 28 -11.65 -3.58 12.88
C THR A 28 -10.26 -2.96 12.79
N GLU A 29 -10.11 -1.74 13.29
CA GLU A 29 -8.80 -1.15 13.50
C GLU A 29 -8.16 -1.83 14.72
N ASP A 30 -7.40 -2.91 14.49
CA ASP A 30 -6.42 -3.35 15.46
C ASP A 30 -5.18 -2.43 15.32
N PRO A 31 -4.97 -1.47 16.24
CA PRO A 31 -3.86 -0.52 16.14
C PRO A 31 -2.50 -1.23 16.16
N ASP A 32 -2.42 -2.44 16.70
CA ASP A 32 -1.21 -3.25 16.71
C ASP A 32 -0.91 -3.82 15.31
N LEU A 33 -1.92 -4.26 14.56
CA LEU A 33 -1.76 -4.71 13.17
C LEU A 33 -1.25 -3.59 12.27
N THR A 34 -1.87 -2.41 12.33
CA THR A 34 -1.45 -1.25 11.51
C THR A 34 -0.02 -0.84 11.83
N THR A 35 0.35 -0.80 13.11
CA THR A 35 1.70 -0.42 13.56
C THR A 35 2.74 -1.44 13.08
N ARG A 36 2.50 -2.73 13.27
CA ARG A 36 3.39 -3.82 12.83
C ARG A 36 3.55 -3.85 11.31
N PHE A 37 2.47 -3.66 10.58
CA PHE A 37 2.49 -3.66 9.12
C PHE A 37 3.26 -2.45 8.57
N SER A 38 3.07 -1.27 9.14
CA SER A 38 3.78 -0.04 8.76
C SER A 38 5.29 -0.14 8.91
N ALA A 39 5.75 -0.74 10.01
CA ALA A 39 7.17 -0.99 10.25
C ALA A 39 7.79 -1.94 9.20
N CYS A 40 6.99 -2.84 8.64
CA CYS A 40 7.41 -3.81 7.63
C CYS A 40 7.41 -3.21 6.20
N ILE A 41 6.44 -2.37 5.87
CA ILE A 41 6.28 -1.78 4.52
C ILE A 41 7.41 -0.84 4.16
N ARG A 42 7.80 0.03 5.09
CA ARG A 42 8.79 1.08 4.81
C ARG A 42 10.10 0.54 4.21
N PRO A 43 10.80 -0.43 4.83
CA PRO A 43 12.02 -0.98 4.24
C PRO A 43 11.78 -1.71 2.91
N MET A 44 10.58 -2.26 2.67
CA MET A 44 10.24 -2.87 1.38
C MET A 44 10.11 -1.82 0.28
N ILE A 45 9.48 -0.66 0.56
CA ILE A 45 9.43 0.46 -0.39
C ILE A 45 10.84 0.97 -0.69
N GLU A 46 11.67 1.15 0.33
CA GLU A 46 13.06 1.61 0.18
C GLU A 46 13.91 0.67 -0.70
N GLY A 47 13.57 -0.63 -0.71
CA GLY A 47 14.18 -1.67 -1.55
C GLY A 47 13.63 -1.76 -2.99
N LEU A 48 12.66 -0.95 -3.39
CA LEU A 48 12.16 -0.93 -4.76
C LEU A 48 13.07 -0.14 -5.72
N PRO A 49 13.08 -0.46 -7.02
CA PRO A 49 13.82 0.33 -8.01
C PRO A 49 13.26 1.77 -8.15
N GLU A 50 14.16 2.74 -8.37
CA GLU A 50 13.83 4.09 -8.84
C GLU A 50 13.38 3.97 -10.31
N PRO A 51 12.07 3.99 -10.61
CA PRO A 51 11.19 5.12 -10.31
C PRO A 51 9.95 4.78 -9.46
N TYR A 52 9.85 3.53 -9.00
CA TYR A 52 8.67 3.03 -8.31
C TYR A 52 8.71 3.33 -6.82
N ARG A 53 9.90 3.25 -6.22
CA ARG A 53 10.14 3.66 -4.83
C ARG A 53 9.74 5.11 -4.62
N GLU A 54 10.28 6.02 -5.42
CA GLU A 54 9.98 7.46 -5.33
C GLU A 54 8.47 7.73 -5.48
N ALA A 55 7.82 7.09 -6.47
CA ALA A 55 6.38 7.24 -6.68
C ALA A 55 5.56 6.80 -5.46
N LEU A 56 5.88 5.65 -4.87
CA LEU A 56 5.19 5.12 -3.69
C LEU A 56 5.52 5.89 -2.42
N TRP A 57 6.75 6.34 -2.25
CA TRP A 57 7.13 7.15 -1.10
C TRP A 57 6.31 8.44 -1.05
N LEU A 58 6.28 9.17 -2.16
CA LEU A 58 5.55 10.43 -2.27
C LEU A 58 4.04 10.21 -2.13
N SER A 59 3.46 9.17 -2.74
CA SER A 59 2.01 8.96 -2.67
C SER A 59 1.53 8.34 -1.36
N GLU A 60 2.27 7.38 -0.80
CA GLU A 60 1.81 6.58 0.35
C GLU A 60 2.34 7.12 1.69
N MET A 61 3.55 7.67 1.72
CA MET A 61 4.16 8.19 2.96
C MET A 61 3.94 9.70 3.11
N GLU A 62 4.08 10.47 2.03
CA GLU A 62 3.84 11.91 2.03
C GLU A 62 2.39 12.29 1.67
N GLY A 63 1.59 11.33 1.19
CA GLY A 63 0.16 11.53 0.94
C GLY A 63 -0.16 12.36 -0.31
N LEU A 64 0.79 12.50 -1.25
CA LEU A 64 0.55 13.25 -2.48
C LEU A 64 -0.47 12.51 -3.37
N SER A 65 -1.41 13.25 -3.93
CA SER A 65 -2.24 12.75 -5.01
C SER A 65 -1.40 12.42 -6.26
N GLN A 66 -1.92 11.57 -7.14
CA GLN A 66 -1.23 11.24 -8.40
C GLN A 66 -1.02 12.47 -9.30
N LYS A 67 -1.86 13.50 -9.18
CA LYS A 67 -1.72 14.78 -9.90
C LYS A 67 -0.55 15.60 -9.34
N GLU A 68 -0.46 15.72 -8.02
CA GLU A 68 0.66 16.40 -7.34
C GLU A 68 1.98 15.66 -7.58
N LEU A 69 1.95 14.32 -7.56
CA LEU A 69 3.09 13.48 -7.91
C LEU A 69 3.56 13.74 -9.34
N ALA A 70 2.64 13.81 -10.31
CA ALA A 70 2.97 14.10 -11.71
C ALA A 70 3.64 15.47 -11.86
N ALA A 71 3.09 16.49 -11.21
CA ALA A 71 3.65 17.84 -11.21
C ALA A 71 5.04 17.88 -10.55
N ARG A 72 5.20 17.23 -9.39
CA ARG A 72 6.46 17.20 -8.63
C ARG A 72 7.58 16.47 -9.37
N LEU A 73 7.25 15.39 -10.09
CA LEU A 73 8.23 14.61 -10.85
C LEU A 73 8.43 15.12 -12.29
N GLY A 74 7.68 16.13 -12.74
CA GLY A 74 7.75 16.63 -14.11
C GLY A 74 7.33 15.61 -15.17
N ILE A 75 6.39 14.72 -14.86
CA ILE A 75 5.90 13.66 -15.74
C ILE A 75 4.41 13.82 -16.05
N SER A 76 3.90 13.07 -17.03
CA SER A 76 2.46 13.05 -17.31
C SER A 76 1.68 12.38 -16.17
N TYR A 77 0.40 12.75 -16.01
CA TYR A 77 -0.50 12.10 -15.07
C TYR A 77 -0.61 10.59 -15.31
N SER A 78 -0.69 10.17 -16.57
CA SER A 78 -0.68 8.75 -16.95
C SER A 78 0.64 8.05 -16.59
N GLY A 79 1.77 8.76 -16.67
CA GLY A 79 3.08 8.28 -16.24
C GLY A 79 3.16 8.09 -14.72
N ALA A 80 2.66 9.05 -13.95
CA ALA A 80 2.56 8.96 -12.49
C ALA A 80 1.68 7.76 -12.08
N LYS A 81 0.47 7.64 -12.66
CA LYS A 81 -0.43 6.51 -12.43
C LYS A 81 0.24 5.17 -12.73
N SER A 82 0.97 5.05 -13.85
CA SER A 82 1.66 3.81 -14.21
C SER A 82 2.78 3.46 -13.24
N ARG A 83 3.58 4.45 -12.78
CA ARG A 83 4.64 4.23 -11.80
C ARG A 83 4.09 3.77 -10.46
N VAL A 84 3.04 4.42 -9.98
CA VAL A 84 2.37 4.04 -8.74
C VAL A 84 1.83 2.61 -8.85
N GLN A 85 1.10 2.28 -9.92
CA GLN A 85 0.53 0.94 -10.12
C GLN A 85 1.61 -0.15 -10.14
N ARG A 86 2.66 0.03 -10.95
CA ARG A 86 3.76 -0.95 -11.04
C ARG A 86 4.54 -1.04 -9.72
N GLY A 87 4.67 0.07 -8.98
CA GLY A 87 5.24 0.07 -7.65
C GLY A 87 4.45 -0.80 -6.69
N ARG A 88 3.12 -0.67 -6.69
CA ARG A 88 2.24 -1.50 -5.85
C ARG A 88 2.33 -2.99 -6.19
N GLU A 89 2.40 -3.34 -7.47
CA GLU A 89 2.59 -4.74 -7.89
C GLU A 89 3.92 -5.33 -7.36
N LYS A 90 5.01 -4.57 -7.44
CA LYS A 90 6.32 -4.99 -6.92
C LYS A 90 6.33 -5.09 -5.40
N LEU A 91 5.71 -4.13 -4.73
CA LEU A 91 5.59 -4.11 -3.28
C LEU A 91 4.77 -5.31 -2.79
N LYS A 92 3.66 -5.61 -3.47
CA LYS A 92 2.85 -6.81 -3.23
C LYS A 92 3.69 -8.08 -3.39
N ALA A 93 4.51 -8.17 -4.43
CA ALA A 93 5.39 -9.32 -4.61
C ALA A 93 6.41 -9.47 -3.47
N GLN A 94 7.00 -8.37 -2.97
CA GLN A 94 7.92 -8.41 -1.83
C GLN A 94 7.21 -8.81 -0.53
N ILE A 95 6.03 -8.25 -0.28
CA ILE A 95 5.19 -8.58 0.88
C ILE A 95 4.84 -10.06 0.86
N LEU A 96 4.38 -10.58 -0.27
CA LEU A 96 4.09 -12.00 -0.41
C LEU A 96 5.36 -12.85 -0.31
N ALA A 97 6.52 -12.41 -0.76
CA ALA A 97 7.76 -13.17 -0.59
C ALA A 97 8.20 -13.27 0.88
N CYS A 98 8.06 -12.18 1.64
CA CYS A 98 8.48 -12.09 3.04
C CYS A 98 7.48 -12.77 3.99
N CYS A 99 6.19 -12.68 3.65
CA CYS A 99 5.13 -12.92 4.62
C CYS A 99 3.95 -13.71 4.02
N GLU A 100 3.25 -14.38 4.91
CA GLU A 100 1.97 -15.00 4.66
C GLU A 100 0.88 -13.96 4.93
N VAL A 101 0.11 -13.64 3.88
CA VAL A 101 -0.96 -12.65 3.93
C VAL A 101 -2.28 -13.40 3.80
N SER A 102 -3.16 -13.22 4.78
CA SER A 102 -4.55 -13.65 4.70
C SER A 102 -5.40 -12.49 4.23
N ALA A 103 -6.22 -12.69 3.21
CA ALA A 103 -7.11 -11.66 2.67
C ALA A 103 -8.53 -12.21 2.48
N ASP A 104 -9.54 -11.36 2.59
CA ASP A 104 -10.93 -11.73 2.34
C ASP A 104 -11.24 -11.84 0.82
N ARG A 105 -12.50 -12.07 0.44
CA ARG A 105 -12.91 -12.20 -0.98
C ARG A 105 -12.92 -10.89 -1.77
N TYR A 106 -13.00 -9.76 -1.07
CA TYR A 106 -12.80 -8.40 -1.59
C TYR A 106 -11.32 -8.01 -1.54
N GLY A 107 -10.58 -8.81 -0.76
CA GLY A 107 -9.20 -8.91 -0.42
C GLY A 107 -8.61 -7.72 0.35
N ASN A 108 -9.42 -7.23 1.27
CA ASN A 108 -8.89 -6.58 2.46
C ASN A 108 -7.97 -7.57 3.20
N ILE A 109 -6.86 -7.06 3.74
CA ILE A 109 -5.91 -7.89 4.50
C ILE A 109 -6.54 -8.21 5.85
N ILE A 110 -6.81 -9.50 6.12
CA ILE A 110 -7.32 -9.95 7.42
C ILE A 110 -6.16 -10.10 8.41
N ASP A 111 -5.04 -10.66 7.95
CA ASP A 111 -3.90 -10.97 8.82
C ASP A 111 -2.58 -11.09 8.03
N PHE A 112 -1.46 -10.97 8.74
CA PHE A 112 -0.13 -10.94 8.16
C PHE A 112 0.98 -11.45 9.08
N TYR A 113 1.69 -12.49 8.66
CA TYR A 113 2.79 -13.09 9.42
C TYR A 113 4.08 -13.21 8.60
N PRO A 114 5.24 -12.82 9.13
CA PRO A 114 6.53 -13.11 8.49
C PRO A 114 6.75 -14.62 8.34
N ARG A 115 7.07 -15.08 7.13
CA ARG A 115 7.27 -16.52 6.85
C ARG A 115 8.42 -17.13 7.65
N HIS A 116 9.37 -16.29 8.11
CA HIS A 116 10.55 -16.72 8.87
C HIS A 116 10.29 -16.79 10.38
N ARG A 117 9.09 -16.39 10.82
CA ARG A 117 8.69 -16.36 12.23
C ARG A 117 7.25 -16.85 12.34
N LYS A 118 7.04 -18.15 12.13
CA LYS A 118 5.79 -18.76 12.59
C LYS A 118 5.81 -18.74 14.13
N PRO A 119 4.85 -18.11 14.84
CA PRO A 119 4.67 -18.44 16.26
C PRO A 119 4.38 -19.94 16.33
N ALA A 120 5.09 -20.66 17.20
CA ALA A 120 4.86 -22.10 17.37
C ALA A 120 3.36 -22.32 17.66
N ASP A 121 2.69 -23.12 16.84
CA ASP A 121 1.34 -23.60 17.15
C ASP A 121 1.39 -24.33 18.51
N PRO A 122 0.43 -24.09 19.42
CA PRO A 122 0.32 -24.82 20.68
C PRO A 122 -0.01 -26.30 20.50
#